data_AF-A0A846AXA4-F1
#
_entry.id   AF-A0A846AXA4-F1
#
_cell.length_a   1.000
_cell.length_b   1.000
_cell.length_c   1.000
_cell.angle_alpha   90.00
_cell.angle_beta   90.00
_cell.angle_gamma   90.00
#
_symmetry.space_group_name_H-M   'P 1'
#
loop_
_entity.id
_entity.type
_entity.pdbx_description
1 polymer ?
#
loop_
_entity_poly.entity_id
_entity_poly.type
_entity_poly.pdbx_seq_one_letter_code
_entity_poly.pdbx_strand_id
1 'polypeptide(L)' 'MKYTYQYRIYQESSQKLTLNNWLSICRYWYNRMLGERFNCWEQNRFPVNAYPLISHLPKLKDQPNYYNQKKQLPELKKL' A
#
# COMPACT_ATOMS: atom_id res chain seq x y z
N MET A 1 -43.85 -9.34 32.98
CA MET A 1 -43.98 -9.78 31.56
C MET A 1 -42.88 -9.06 30.77
N LYS A 2 -41.88 -9.77 30.23
CA LYS A 2 -40.78 -9.15 29.45
C LYS A 2 -41.13 -9.24 27.96
N TYR A 3 -41.40 -8.11 27.32
CA TYR A 3 -41.59 -8.05 25.88
C TYR A 3 -40.22 -7.95 25.20
N THR A 4 -39.83 -8.97 24.44
CA THR A 4 -38.65 -8.91 23.56
C THR A 4 -39.10 -8.36 22.21
N TYR A 5 -39.03 -7.04 22.03
CA TYR A 5 -39.30 -6.41 20.74
C TYR A 5 -38.13 -6.66 19.79
N GLN A 6 -38.40 -7.27 18.65
CA GLN A 6 -37.43 -7.43 17.58
C GLN A 6 -37.67 -6.34 16.53
N TYR A 7 -36.88 -5.27 16.61
CA TYR A 7 -36.95 -4.19 15.63
C TYR A 7 -36.15 -4.55 14.39
N ARG A 8 -36.80 -4.47 13.23
CA ARG A 8 -36.16 -4.64 11.93
C ARG A 8 -36.25 -3.32 11.18
N ILE A 9 -35.10 -2.79 10.79
CA ILE A 9 -35.04 -1.54 10.02
C ILE A 9 -35.26 -1.90 8.55
N TYR A 10 -36.39 -1.46 8.00
CA TYR A 10 -36.66 -1.55 6.58
C TYR A 10 -36.23 -0.25 5.92
N GLN A 11 -35.19 -0.32 5.11
CA GLN A 11 -34.65 0.83 4.41
C GLN A 11 -35.51 1.19 3.20
N GLU A 12 -35.68 2.49 2.99
CA GLU A 12 -36.25 3.02 1.76
C GLU A 12 -35.31 2.78 0.57
N SER A 13 -35.83 2.86 -0.67
CA SER A 13 -35.04 2.73 -1.88
C SER A 13 -33.91 3.75 -1.97
N SER A 14 -34.18 5.01 -1.58
CA SER A 14 -33.21 6.11 -1.52
C SER A 14 -32.01 5.77 -0.60
N GLN A 15 -32.30 5.29 0.61
CA GLN A 15 -31.32 4.91 1.62
C GLN A 15 -30.45 3.73 1.13
N LYS A 16 -31.07 2.72 0.51
CA LYS A 16 -30.35 1.58 -0.07
C LYS A 16 -29.37 2.03 -1.16
N LEU A 17 -29.78 2.95 -2.03
CA LEU A 17 -28.93 3.48 -3.08
C LEU A 17 -27.70 4.18 -2.50
N THR A 18 -27.89 5.06 -1.51
CA THR A 18 -26.79 5.75 -0.82
C THR A 18 -25.83 4.77 -0.16
N LEU A 19 -26.35 3.79 0.58
CA LEU A 19 -25.53 2.78 1.25
C LEU A 19 -24.74 1.92 0.27
N ASN A 20 -25.35 1.51 -0.85
CA ASN A 20 -24.67 0.73 -1.89
C ASN A 20 -23.57 1.54 -2.59
N ASN A 21 -23.78 2.84 -2.79
CA ASN A 21 -22.73 3.72 -3.33
C ASN A 21 -21.53 3.79 -2.38
N TRP A 22 -21.77 4.07 -1.10
CA TRP A 22 -20.71 4.08 -0.09
C TRP A 22 -19.99 2.75 0.02
N LEU A 23 -20.73 1.63 0.01
CA LEU A 23 -20.15 0.29 0.04
C LEU A 23 -19.24 0.04 -1.17
N SER A 24 -19.63 0.49 -2.36
CA SER A 24 -18.81 0.38 -3.58
C SER A 24 -17.52 1.21 -3.47
N ILE A 25 -17.62 2.43 -2.96
CA ILE A 25 -16.46 3.31 -2.72
C ILE A 25 -15.50 2.67 -1.71
N CYS A 26 -16.01 2.17 -0.59
CA CYS A 26 -15.19 1.49 0.43
C CYS A 26 -14.49 0.24 -0.13
N ARG A 27 -15.19 -0.58 -0.93
CA ARG A 27 -14.61 -1.77 -1.58
C ARG A 27 -13.50 -1.38 -2.55
N TYR A 28 -13.72 -0.35 -3.37
CA TYR A 28 -12.71 0.15 -4.29
C TYR A 28 -11.45 0.58 -3.54
N TRP A 29 -11.60 1.43 -2.53
CA TRP A 29 -10.46 1.93 -1.75
C TRP A 29 -9.73 0.83 -1.01
N TYR A 30 -10.46 -0.10 -0.39
CA TYR A 30 -9.88 -1.25 0.29
C TYR A 30 -9.02 -2.09 -0.67
N ASN A 31 -9.56 -2.45 -1.84
CA ASN A 31 -8.83 -3.24 -2.83
C ASN A 31 -7.61 -2.49 -3.38
N ARG A 32 -7.74 -1.17 -3.61
CA ARG A 32 -6.63 -0.34 -4.04
C ARG A 32 -5.50 -0.32 -3.00
N MET A 33 -5.81 -0.10 -1.73
CA MET A 33 -4.82 -0.08 -0.65
C MET A 33 -4.15 -1.45 -0.45
N LEU A 34 -4.88 -2.55 -0.65
CA LEU A 34 -4.28 -3.89 -0.68
C LEU A 34 -3.27 -4.04 -1.82
N GLY A 35 -3.60 -3.55 -3.02
CA GLY A 35 -2.69 -3.56 -4.17
C GLY A 35 -1.40 -2.79 -3.88
N GLU A 36 -1.51 -1.56 -3.36
CA GLU A 36 -0.34 -0.77 -2.96
C GLU A 36 0.52 -1.50 -1.92
N ARG A 37 -0.11 -2.21 -0.99
CA ARG A 37 0.59 -3.01 0.02
C ARG A 37 1.39 -4.16 -0.60
N PHE A 38 0.81 -4.87 -1.58
CA PHE A 38 1.52 -5.92 -2.31
C PHE A 38 2.67 -5.37 -3.14
N ASN A 39 2.45 -4.28 -3.87
CA ASN A 39 3.49 -3.61 -4.65
C ASN A 39 4.67 -3.19 -3.75
N CYS A 40 4.36 -2.60 -2.60
CA CYS A 40 5.37 -2.20 -1.62
C CYS A 40 6.18 -3.40 -1.10
N TRP A 41 5.53 -4.52 -0.79
CA TRP A 41 6.21 -5.75 -0.38
C TRP A 41 7.08 -6.33 -1.50
N GLU A 42 6.59 -6.37 -2.74
CA GLU A 42 7.36 -6.91 -3.87
C GLU A 42 8.63 -6.12 -4.16
N GLN A 43 8.51 -4.79 -4.16
CA GLN A 43 9.60 -3.85 -4.46
C GLN A 43 10.62 -3.76 -3.35
N ASN A 44 10.15 -3.65 -2.10
CA ASN A 44 11.03 -3.45 -0.97
C ASN A 44 11.43 -4.81 -0.39
N ARG A 45 10.47 -5.65 0.03
CA ARG A 45 10.67 -6.87 0.86
C ARG A 45 10.83 -6.61 2.36
N PHE A 46 10.33 -5.48 2.84
CA PHE A 46 10.22 -5.19 4.28
C PHE A 46 8.79 -5.35 4.81
N PRO A 47 8.62 -5.80 6.06
CA PRO A 47 7.31 -5.99 6.65
C PRO A 47 6.53 -4.67 6.69
N VAL A 48 5.27 -4.70 6.26
CA VAL A 48 4.43 -3.49 6.01
C VAL A 48 4.26 -2.60 7.24
N ASN A 49 4.36 -3.18 8.42
CA ASN A 49 4.15 -2.57 9.74
C ASN A 49 5.44 -1.96 10.33
N ALA A 50 6.56 -2.05 9.62
CA ALA A 50 7.77 -1.32 9.95
C ALA A 50 8.35 -0.78 8.64
N TYR A 51 8.26 0.53 8.42
CA TYR A 51 9.10 1.14 7.40
C TYR A 51 10.50 1.25 8.01
N PRO A 52 11.46 0.39 7.65
CA PRO A 52 12.78 0.53 8.24
C PRO A 52 13.37 1.84 7.74
N LEU A 53 13.92 2.64 8.65
CA LEU A 53 14.73 3.81 8.32
C LEU A 53 15.97 3.43 7.49
N ILE A 54 16.31 2.14 7.48
CA ILE A 54 17.33 1.54 6.62
C ILE A 54 16.62 1.04 5.36
N SER A 55 16.66 1.84 4.29
CA SER A 55 16.21 1.42 2.95
C SER A 55 16.97 0.17 2.49
N HIS A 56 16.36 -0.64 1.61
CA HIS A 56 17.07 -1.72 0.94
C HIS A 56 18.19 -1.10 0.09
N LEU A 57 19.39 -1.07 0.63
CA LEU A 57 20.56 -0.70 -0.14
C LEU A 57 20.84 -1.86 -1.11
N PRO A 58 21.10 -1.57 -2.40
CA PRO A 58 21.54 -2.60 -3.33
C PRO A 58 22.82 -3.24 -2.79
N LYS A 59 23.05 -4.52 -3.15
CA LYS A 59 24.26 -5.23 -2.75
C LYS A 59 25.48 -4.39 -3.12
N LEU A 60 26.33 -4.09 -2.13
CA LEU A 60 27.56 -3.35 -2.37
C LEU A 60 28.39 -4.08 -3.43
N LYS A 61 28.97 -3.31 -4.36
CA LYS A 61 30.00 -3.84 -5.28
C LYS A 61 31.17 -4.36 -4.47
N ASP A 62 31.84 -5.39 -4.98
CA ASP A 62 33.02 -5.93 -4.32
C ASP A 62 34.14 -4.88 -4.31
N GLN A 63 34.67 -4.56 -3.13
CA GLN A 63 35.76 -3.59 -2.90
C GLN A 63 35.54 -2.19 -3.54
N PRO A 64 34.56 -1.40 -3.07
CA PRO A 64 34.34 -0.07 -3.59
C PRO A 64 35.49 0.87 -3.18
N ASN A 65 36.16 1.49 -4.14
CA ASN A 65 37.16 2.54 -3.91
C ASN A 65 36.75 3.83 -4.64
N TYR A 66 37.03 4.97 -4.02
CA TYR A 66 36.84 6.32 -4.55
C TYR A 66 37.27 6.46 -6.01
N TYR A 67 38.47 5.99 -6.36
CA TYR A 67 39.01 6.14 -7.72
C TYR A 67 38.21 5.35 -8.77
N ASN A 68 37.75 4.15 -8.42
CA ASN A 68 36.97 3.30 -9.32
C ASN A 68 35.57 3.90 -9.57
N GLN A 69 34.94 4.46 -8.53
CA GLN A 69 33.65 5.15 -8.66
C GLN A 69 33.79 6.46 -9.45
N LYS A 70 34.84 7.25 -9.18
CA LYS A 70 35.12 8.49 -9.91
C LYS A 70 35.29 8.25 -11.41
N LYS A 71 35.90 7.13 -11.80
CA LYS A 71 36.08 6.75 -13.21
C LYS A 71 34.77 6.39 -13.91
N GLN A 72 33.79 5.82 -13.20
CA GLN A 72 32.47 5.44 -13.74
C GLN A 72 31.50 6.62 -13.88
N LEU A 73 31.71 7.69 -13.11
CA LEU A 73 30.81 8.84 -13.04
C LEU A 73 30.51 9.53 -14.39
N PRO A 74 31.48 9.73 -15.32
CA PRO A 74 31.23 10.39 -16.60
C PRO A 74 30.29 9.62 -17.53
N GLU A 75 30.30 8.29 -17.47
CA GLU A 75 29.40 7.43 -18.26
C GLU A 75 27.99 7.45 -17.69
N LEU A 76 27.86 7.34 -16.36
CA LEU A 76 26.56 7.38 -15.67
C LEU A 76 25.83 8.72 -15.86
N LYS A 77 26.54 9.84 -16.01
CA LYS A 77 25.93 11.16 -16.24
C LYS A 77 25.36 11.35 -17.65
N LYS A 78 25.66 10.43 -18.58
CA LYS A 78 25.14 10.49 -19.96
C LYS A 78 23.83 9.70 -20.11
N LEU A 79 23.51 8.83 -19.15
CA LEU A 79 22.21 8.17 -19.02
C LEU A 79 21.18 9.16 -18.48
#